data_AF-A0A392PXM9-F1
#
_entry.id   AF-A0A392PXM9-F1
#
_cell.length_a   1.000
_cell.length_b   1.000
_cell.length_c   1.000
_cell.angle_alpha   90.00
_cell.angle_beta   90.00
_cell.angle_gamma   90.00
#
_symmetry.space_group_name_H-M   'P 1'
#
loop_
_entity.id
_entity.type
_entity.pdbx_description
1 polymer ?
#
loop_
_entity_poly.entity_id
_entity_poly.type
_entity_poly.pdbx_seq_one_letter_code
_entity_poly.pdbx_strand_id
1 'polypeptide(L)'
;FQGHQEYIDYSRKRESGPWVSLKGHLRAVEYCRVQSLEYSHVPGSGDSCCKMTLQFVDSNSSVVGKTFKLTLPEVTSFPDFLVERTRFDAAIQRNWTRRDKCRVWWKNEDNSSGNWWEGRIQFVKAKSSEFPDSPWERYSVRYKSDLSDEHLHSPWELFDADTQWEQPHLDDHTRNKLLSALAKLQQSGNTLQVSV
;
A
#
# COMPACT_ATOMS: atom_id res chain seq x y z
N PHE A 1 7.63 0.36 10.27
CA PHE A 1 6.37 0.82 10.88
C PHE A 1 6.12 2.30 10.76
N GLN A 2 7.10 3.16 10.45
CA GLN A 2 6.90 4.61 10.39
C GLN A 2 5.64 5.01 9.59
N GLY A 3 5.45 4.48 8.37
CA GLY A 3 4.25 4.77 7.58
C GLY A 3 2.93 4.30 8.19
N HIS A 4 2.93 3.18 8.92
CA HIS A 4 1.74 2.74 9.64
C HIS A 4 1.44 3.65 10.84
N GLN A 5 2.47 4.15 11.53
CA GLN A 5 2.31 5.12 12.61
C GLN A 5 1.73 6.44 12.09
N GLU A 6 2.33 6.98 11.03
CA GLU A 6 1.85 8.20 10.38
C GLU A 6 0.43 8.03 9.81
N TYR A 7 0.05 6.83 9.34
CA TYR A 7 -1.30 6.54 8.90
C TYR A 7 -2.33 6.60 10.04
N ILE A 8 -2.01 6.05 11.22
CA ILE A 8 -2.89 6.13 12.39
C ILE A 8 -3.08 7.58 12.80
N ASP A 9 -2.01 8.36 12.83
CA ASP A 9 -2.03 9.79 13.16
C ASP A 9 -2.86 10.59 12.14
N TYR A 10 -2.66 10.32 10.85
CA TYR A 10 -3.42 10.93 9.75
C TYR A 10 -4.91 10.62 9.84
N SER A 11 -5.26 9.35 10.05
CA SER A 11 -6.66 8.89 10.07
C SER A 11 -7.42 9.30 11.33
N ARG A 12 -6.76 9.90 12.33
CA ARG A 12 -7.33 10.30 13.64
C ARG A 12 -8.08 9.17 14.34
N LYS A 13 -7.78 7.92 14.01
CA LYS A 13 -8.42 6.77 14.61
C LYS A 13 -7.92 6.60 16.04
N ARG A 14 -8.81 6.17 16.94
CA ARG A 14 -8.41 5.73 18.30
C ARG A 14 -7.76 4.33 18.29
N GLU A 15 -7.39 3.82 17.11
CA GLU A 15 -6.73 2.52 16.98
C GLU A 15 -5.29 2.64 17.49
N SER A 16 -4.90 1.75 18.39
CA SER A 16 -3.51 1.63 18.85
C SER A 16 -2.76 0.70 17.91
N GLY A 17 -1.62 1.16 17.37
CA GLY A 17 -0.78 0.34 16.52
C GLY A 17 -0.16 -0.86 17.24
N PRO A 18 0.40 -1.82 16.48
CA PRO A 18 1.03 -3.02 17.04
C PRO A 18 2.19 -2.72 18.00
N TRP A 19 2.85 -1.55 17.88
CA TRP A 19 3.92 -1.11 18.78
C TRP A 19 3.46 -0.85 20.23
N VAL A 20 2.16 -0.59 20.44
CA VAL A 20 1.61 -0.36 21.80
C VAL A 20 1.19 -1.68 22.45
N SER A 21 0.60 -2.59 21.66
CA SER A 21 -0.03 -3.80 22.18
C SER A 21 0.91 -5.01 22.26
N LEU A 22 1.95 -5.06 21.42
CA LEU A 22 2.86 -6.19 21.38
C LEU A 22 4.07 -5.93 22.27
N LYS A 23 4.31 -6.84 23.23
CA LYS A 23 5.57 -6.88 23.97
C LYS A 23 6.69 -7.33 23.03
N GLY A 24 7.52 -6.41 22.54
CA GLY A 24 8.65 -6.69 21.66
C GLY A 24 9.16 -5.44 20.94
N HIS A 25 10.34 -5.53 20.34
CA HIS A 25 10.88 -4.47 19.50
C HIS A 25 10.46 -4.71 18.04
N LEU A 26 9.69 -3.76 17.50
CA LEU A 26 9.26 -3.74 16.11
C LEU A 26 10.31 -3.03 15.26
N ARG A 27 10.79 -3.69 14.20
CA ARG A 27 11.79 -3.12 13.28
C ARG A 27 11.15 -2.13 12.31
N ALA A 28 11.97 -1.34 11.61
CA ALA A 28 11.45 -0.40 10.61
C ALA A 28 10.65 -1.09 9.48
N VAL A 29 10.92 -2.37 9.20
CA VAL A 29 10.18 -3.23 8.27
C VAL A 29 9.90 -4.56 8.94
N GLU A 30 8.66 -5.06 8.80
CA GLU A 30 8.29 -6.41 9.23
C GLU A 30 7.57 -7.13 8.11
N TYR A 31 7.98 -8.38 7.87
CA TYR A 31 7.28 -9.25 6.95
C TYR A 31 6.09 -9.90 7.65
N CYS A 32 4.93 -9.78 7.01
CA CYS A 32 3.69 -10.33 7.51
C CYS A 32 3.02 -11.24 6.47
N ARG A 33 2.22 -12.19 6.96
CA ARG A 33 1.27 -12.96 6.16
C ARG A 33 -0.15 -12.56 6.53
N VAL A 34 -1.02 -12.47 5.53
CA VAL A 34 -2.46 -12.30 5.74
C VAL A 34 -3.05 -13.61 6.30
N GLN A 35 -3.65 -13.53 7.48
CA GLN A 35 -4.37 -14.64 8.12
C GLN A 35 -5.87 -14.57 7.85
N SER A 36 -6.43 -13.37 7.81
CA SER A 36 -7.84 -13.17 7.45
C SER A 36 -8.02 -11.83 6.73
N LEU A 37 -9.03 -11.79 5.86
CA LEU A 37 -9.45 -10.62 5.10
C LEU A 37 -10.98 -10.54 5.14
N GLU A 38 -11.53 -9.44 5.64
CA GLU A 38 -12.97 -9.20 5.68
C GLU A 38 -13.26 -7.83 5.07
N TYR A 39 -14.20 -7.78 4.13
CA TYR A 39 -14.75 -6.52 3.62
C TYR A 39 -15.95 -6.12 4.48
N SER A 40 -15.97 -4.87 4.93
CA SER A 40 -16.96 -4.34 5.86
C SER A 40 -17.24 -2.87 5.53
N HIS A 41 -18.19 -2.25 6.25
CA HIS A 41 -18.45 -0.83 6.15
C HIS A 41 -17.91 -0.08 7.36
N VAL A 42 -17.40 1.14 7.14
CA VAL A 42 -17.06 2.04 8.23
C VAL A 42 -18.36 2.52 8.89
N PRO A 43 -18.56 2.27 10.20
CA PRO A 43 -19.79 2.69 10.87
C PRO A 43 -20.00 4.20 10.75
N GLY A 44 -21.16 4.61 10.25
CA GLY A 44 -21.58 6.02 10.17
C GLY A 44 -21.21 6.74 8.87
N SER A 45 -20.25 6.27 8.07
CA SER A 45 -19.96 6.88 6.75
C SER A 45 -20.53 6.09 5.57
N GLY A 46 -20.70 4.77 5.72
CA GLY A 46 -21.14 3.88 4.63
C GLY A 46 -20.01 3.43 3.71
N ASP A 47 -18.82 4.01 3.85
CA ASP A 47 -17.64 3.68 3.05
C ASP A 47 -17.21 2.23 3.24
N SER A 48 -16.71 1.62 2.16
CA SER A 48 -16.14 0.29 2.23
C SER A 48 -14.78 0.32 2.96
N CYS A 49 -14.51 -0.71 3.74
CA CYS A 49 -13.22 -0.90 4.38
C CYS A 49 -12.84 -2.38 4.40
N CYS A 50 -11.55 -2.61 4.53
CA CYS A 50 -10.94 -3.90 4.64
C CYS A 50 -10.38 -4.09 6.06
N LYS A 51 -10.86 -5.13 6.74
CA LYS A 51 -10.33 -5.57 8.05
C LYS A 51 -9.43 -6.77 7.81
N MET A 52 -8.17 -6.62 8.17
CA MET A 52 -7.12 -7.62 7.98
C MET A 52 -6.63 -8.11 9.33
N THR A 53 -6.36 -9.41 9.45
CA THR A 53 -5.48 -9.94 10.50
C THR A 53 -4.16 -10.33 9.85
N LEU A 54 -3.07 -9.72 10.31
CA LEU A 54 -1.72 -9.92 9.81
C LEU A 54 -0.90 -10.65 10.88
N GLN A 55 -0.10 -11.64 10.47
CA GLN A 55 0.83 -12.36 11.34
C GLN A 55 2.27 -12.06 10.94
N PHE A 56 3.14 -11.76 11.89
CA PHE A 56 4.57 -11.61 11.65
C PHE A 56 5.22 -12.97 11.33
N VAL A 57 6.03 -13.03 10.28
CA VAL A 57 6.58 -14.30 9.77
C VAL A 57 8.11 -14.34 9.71
N ASP A 58 8.81 -13.23 9.94
CA ASP A 58 10.27 -13.21 9.93
C ASP A 58 10.83 -13.85 11.20
N SER A 59 11.60 -14.93 11.05
CA SER A 59 12.24 -15.67 12.15
C SER A 59 13.21 -14.83 12.98
N ASN A 60 13.76 -13.75 12.41
CA ASN A 60 14.66 -12.84 13.10
C ASN A 60 13.91 -11.73 13.87
N SER A 61 12.57 -11.69 13.77
CA SER A 61 11.74 -10.69 14.44
C SER A 61 11.40 -11.11 15.86
N SER A 62 11.50 -10.18 16.81
CA SER A 62 11.11 -10.41 18.22
C SER A 62 9.60 -10.65 18.42
N VAL A 63 8.81 -10.41 17.37
CA VAL A 63 7.35 -10.57 17.36
C VAL A 63 6.87 -11.67 16.41
N VAL A 64 7.78 -12.55 15.92
CA VAL A 64 7.42 -13.68 15.05
C VAL A 64 6.24 -14.49 15.61
N GLY A 65 5.30 -14.86 14.74
CA GLY A 65 4.10 -15.60 15.09
C GLY A 65 2.99 -14.78 15.74
N LYS A 66 3.29 -13.57 16.26
CA LYS A 66 2.25 -12.67 16.80
C LYS A 66 1.39 -12.09 15.68
N THR A 67 0.16 -11.73 16.03
CA THR A 67 -0.81 -11.16 15.08
C THR A 67 -1.25 -9.77 15.51
N PHE A 68 -1.62 -8.94 14.55
CA PHE A 68 -2.32 -7.68 14.78
C PHE A 68 -3.44 -7.50 13.77
N LYS A 69 -4.41 -6.65 14.13
CA LYS A 69 -5.52 -6.28 13.25
C LYS A 69 -5.23 -4.91 12.63
N LEU A 70 -5.64 -4.75 11.38
CA LEU A 70 -5.53 -3.51 10.62
C LEU A 70 -6.84 -3.25 9.90
N THR A 71 -7.36 -2.02 10.00
CA THR A 71 -8.53 -1.58 9.26
C THR A 71 -8.11 -0.53 8.23
N LEU A 72 -8.18 -0.87 6.94
CA LEU A 72 -7.92 0.04 5.83
C LEU A 72 -9.25 0.44 5.17
N PRO A 73 -9.73 1.70 5.29
CA PRO A 73 -10.72 2.23 4.37
C PRO A 73 -10.14 2.25 2.96
N GLU A 74 -10.99 2.49 1.97
CA GLU A 74 -10.54 2.91 0.65
C GLU A 74 -9.87 4.29 0.76
N VAL A 75 -8.57 4.31 1.07
CA VAL A 75 -7.78 5.54 1.22
C VAL A 75 -6.97 5.72 -0.05
N THR A 76 -7.39 6.66 -0.88
CA THR A 76 -6.67 7.00 -2.12
C THR A 76 -5.63 8.11 -1.92
N SER A 77 -5.63 8.76 -0.76
CA SER A 77 -4.86 9.99 -0.50
C SER A 77 -3.70 9.84 0.47
N PHE A 78 -3.33 8.62 0.87
CA PHE A 78 -2.23 8.36 1.80
C PHE A 78 -1.25 7.35 1.18
N PRO A 79 0.08 7.52 1.32
CA PRO A 79 1.05 6.61 0.72
C PRO A 79 0.92 5.15 1.21
N ASP A 80 1.21 4.19 0.33
CA ASP A 80 1.11 2.76 0.65
C ASP A 80 2.16 2.36 1.71
N PHE A 81 1.74 2.07 2.95
CA PHE A 81 2.60 1.51 4.00
C PHE A 81 2.56 -0.02 4.11
N LEU A 82 1.55 -0.66 3.49
CA LEU A 82 1.44 -2.10 3.35
C LEU A 82 1.77 -2.47 1.91
N VAL A 83 2.94 -3.06 1.70
CA VAL A 83 3.50 -3.33 0.36
C VAL A 83 3.63 -4.84 0.17
N GLU A 84 3.26 -5.33 -1.01
CA GLU A 84 3.52 -6.72 -1.37
C GLU A 84 5.02 -7.00 -1.30
N ARG A 85 5.39 -8.15 -0.72
CA ARG A 85 6.80 -8.50 -0.48
C ARG A 85 7.65 -8.46 -1.74
N THR A 86 7.16 -9.00 -2.86
CA THR A 86 7.93 -9.03 -4.13
C THR A 86 8.19 -7.61 -4.64
N ARG A 87 7.18 -6.73 -4.62
CA ARG A 87 7.30 -5.31 -4.98
C ARG A 87 8.26 -4.59 -4.04
N PHE A 88 8.17 -4.84 -2.74
CA PHE A 88 9.07 -4.26 -1.75
C PHE A 88 10.52 -4.68 -2.02
N ASP A 89 10.78 -5.99 -2.12
CA ASP A 89 12.12 -6.53 -2.30
C ASP A 89 12.75 -6.01 -3.62
N ALA A 90 11.99 -5.98 -4.72
CA ALA A 90 12.44 -5.42 -5.99
C ALA A 90 12.75 -3.91 -5.90
N ALA A 91 11.89 -3.14 -5.24
CA ALA A 91 12.06 -1.70 -5.08
C ALA A 91 13.27 -1.34 -4.19
N ILE A 92 13.56 -2.14 -3.16
CA ILE A 92 14.75 -2.01 -2.33
C ILE A 92 16.00 -2.39 -3.13
N GLN A 93 15.95 -3.50 -3.87
CA GLN A 93 17.08 -3.97 -4.69
C GLN A 93 17.46 -2.97 -5.79
N ARG A 94 16.48 -2.22 -6.33
CA ARG A 94 16.73 -1.16 -7.32
C ARG A 94 17.71 -0.09 -6.83
N ASN A 95 17.80 0.12 -5.50
CA ASN A 95 18.80 0.97 -4.84
C ASN A 95 19.01 2.34 -5.50
N TRP A 96 17.96 3.17 -5.49
CA TRP A 96 17.99 4.50 -6.08
C TRP A 96 19.07 5.41 -5.48
N THR A 97 19.76 6.15 -6.33
CA THR A 97 20.84 7.07 -5.93
C THR A 97 20.57 8.50 -6.37
N ARG A 98 21.28 9.45 -5.76
CA ARG A 98 21.21 10.87 -6.12
C ARG A 98 21.47 11.03 -7.62
N ARG A 99 20.63 11.85 -8.28
CA ARG A 99 20.61 12.13 -9.72
C ARG A 99 19.98 11.05 -10.60
N ASP A 100 19.54 9.91 -10.08
CA ASP A 100 18.75 8.96 -10.85
C ASP A 100 17.45 9.63 -11.35
N LYS A 101 17.06 9.30 -12.57
CA LYS A 101 15.78 9.71 -13.16
C LYS A 101 14.72 8.71 -12.74
N CYS A 102 13.62 9.20 -12.19
CA CYS A 102 12.50 8.38 -11.77
C CYS A 102 11.20 8.93 -12.34
N ARG A 103 10.16 8.11 -12.30
CA ARG A 103 8.77 8.55 -12.49
C ARG A 103 7.91 8.09 -11.33
N VAL A 104 6.90 8.88 -11.02
CA VAL A 104 5.90 8.59 -10.00
C VAL A 104 4.52 8.72 -10.62
N TRP A 105 3.62 7.78 -10.31
CA TRP A 105 2.24 7.84 -10.78
C TRP A 105 1.39 8.59 -9.78
N TRP A 106 0.75 9.68 -10.23
CA TRP A 106 -0.20 10.45 -9.42
C TRP A 106 -1.61 10.25 -9.95
N LYS A 107 -2.56 9.98 -9.06
CA LYS A 107 -3.99 9.99 -9.40
C LYS A 107 -4.49 11.43 -9.52
N ASN A 108 -5.41 11.66 -10.44
CA ASN A 108 -6.12 12.93 -10.55
C ASN A 108 -7.17 13.04 -9.44
N GLU A 109 -7.54 14.27 -9.06
CA GLU A 109 -8.46 14.55 -7.95
C GLU A 109 -9.86 13.91 -8.12
N ASP A 110 -10.28 13.71 -9.37
CA ASP A 110 -11.56 13.09 -9.72
C ASP A 110 -11.53 11.54 -9.64
N ASN A 111 -10.38 10.95 -9.28
CA ASN A 111 -10.13 9.51 -9.21
C ASN A 111 -10.43 8.73 -10.52
N SER A 112 -10.62 9.43 -11.65
CA SER A 112 -10.97 8.80 -12.93
C SER A 112 -9.73 8.27 -13.67
N SER A 113 -8.58 8.89 -13.42
CA SER A 113 -7.34 8.70 -14.16
C SER A 113 -6.13 9.14 -13.34
N GLY A 114 -4.92 8.95 -13.89
CA GLY A 114 -3.68 9.44 -13.30
C GLY A 114 -2.65 9.75 -14.38
N ASN A 115 -1.55 10.37 -13.97
CA ASN A 115 -0.48 10.79 -14.86
C ASN A 115 0.88 10.40 -14.30
N TRP A 116 1.83 10.13 -15.20
CA TRP A 116 3.24 9.95 -14.85
C TRP A 116 3.91 11.30 -14.67
N TRP A 117 4.55 11.49 -13.52
CA TRP A 117 5.35 12.66 -13.20
C TRP A 117 6.83 12.30 -13.26
N GLU A 118 7.56 12.95 -14.16
CA GLU A 118 8.99 12.76 -14.30
C GLU A 118 9.75 13.56 -13.24
N GLY A 119 10.66 12.89 -12.54
CA GLY A 119 11.44 13.48 -11.47
C GLY A 119 12.89 13.01 -11.46
N ARG A 120 13.62 13.60 -10.51
CA ARG A 120 15.02 13.24 -10.24
C ARG A 120 15.28 13.19 -8.74
N ILE A 121 15.96 12.14 -8.30
CA ILE A 121 16.37 11.99 -6.90
C ILE A 121 17.36 13.10 -6.53
N GLN A 122 16.99 13.92 -5.55
CA GLN A 122 17.84 14.98 -4.99
C GLN A 122 18.66 14.44 -3.83
N PHE A 123 18.02 13.75 -2.89
CA PHE A 123 18.62 13.22 -1.68
C PHE A 123 18.06 11.84 -1.32
N VAL A 124 18.91 11.04 -0.67
CA VAL A 124 18.54 9.76 -0.06
C VAL A 124 18.88 9.86 1.42
N LYS A 125 17.87 9.95 2.28
CA LYS A 125 18.05 10.09 3.74
C LYS A 125 16.83 9.54 4.47
N ALA A 126 17.00 9.07 5.70
CA ALA A 126 15.86 8.74 6.55
C ALA A 126 14.97 9.98 6.74
N LYS A 127 13.64 9.80 6.72
CA LYS A 127 12.68 10.89 6.92
C LYS A 127 12.79 11.49 8.33
N SER A 128 13.05 10.66 9.33
CA SER A 128 13.22 11.05 10.74
C SER A 128 14.42 10.34 11.36
N SER A 129 15.13 11.03 12.25
CA SER A 129 16.23 10.46 13.04
C SER A 129 15.76 9.38 14.03
N GLU A 130 14.47 9.35 14.36
CA GLU A 130 13.87 8.29 15.19
C GLU A 130 13.81 6.94 14.45
N PHE A 131 13.83 6.98 13.12
CA PHE A 131 13.70 5.81 12.26
C PHE A 131 14.83 5.76 11.21
N PRO A 132 16.10 5.65 11.62
CA PRO A 132 17.24 5.76 10.72
C PRO A 132 17.27 4.69 9.62
N ASP A 133 16.73 3.49 9.91
CA ASP A 133 16.70 2.35 8.99
C ASP A 133 15.41 2.26 8.17
N SER A 134 14.50 3.24 8.30
CA SER A 134 13.20 3.20 7.64
C SER A 134 13.33 3.51 6.14
N PRO A 135 12.74 2.67 5.27
CA PRO A 135 12.64 2.98 3.85
C PRO A 135 11.51 3.98 3.54
N TRP A 136 10.67 4.28 4.52
CA TRP A 136 9.53 5.19 4.40
C TRP A 136 9.97 6.58 3.96
N GLU A 137 9.49 7.01 2.80
CA GLU A 137 9.65 8.39 2.31
C GLU A 137 11.10 8.90 2.32
N ARG A 138 12.05 7.99 2.09
CA ARG A 138 13.50 8.27 2.18
C ARG A 138 14.07 9.02 0.98
N TYR A 139 13.32 9.08 -0.12
CA TYR A 139 13.77 9.68 -1.38
C TYR A 139 13.13 11.04 -1.56
N SER A 140 13.97 12.06 -1.62
CA SER A 140 13.56 13.39 -2.04
C SER A 140 13.62 13.48 -3.56
N VAL A 141 12.49 13.77 -4.19
CA VAL A 141 12.32 13.87 -5.64
C VAL A 141 11.99 15.32 -5.99
N ARG A 142 12.68 15.84 -7.00
CA ARG A 142 12.28 17.08 -7.69
C ARG A 142 11.64 16.73 -9.01
N TYR A 143 10.39 17.16 -9.21
CA TYR A 143 9.67 16.96 -10.45
C TYR A 143 10.13 17.95 -11.52
N LYS A 144 9.93 17.59 -12.80
CA LYS A 144 10.19 18.50 -13.92
C LYS A 144 9.13 19.60 -14.03
N SER A 145 7.88 19.25 -13.75
CA SER A 145 6.72 20.14 -13.80
C SER A 145 6.58 21.04 -12.57
N ASP A 146 7.21 20.66 -11.45
CA ASP A 146 7.19 21.39 -10.20
C ASP A 146 8.59 21.40 -9.57
N LEU A 147 9.21 22.58 -9.59
CA LEU A 147 10.55 22.82 -9.09
C LEU A 147 10.58 23.41 -7.67
N SER A 148 9.42 23.82 -7.14
CA SER A 148 9.28 24.53 -5.87
C SER A 148 9.35 23.60 -4.67
N ASP A 149 8.75 22.42 -4.79
CA ASP A 149 8.50 21.54 -3.65
C ASP A 149 9.42 20.32 -3.63
N GLU A 150 9.79 19.93 -2.41
CA GLU A 150 10.49 18.68 -2.12
C GLU A 150 9.46 17.58 -1.88
N HIS A 151 9.34 16.65 -2.83
CA HIS A 151 8.39 15.54 -2.74
C HIS A 151 9.10 14.30 -2.20
N LEU A 152 8.63 13.78 -1.06
CA LEU A 152 9.20 12.60 -0.42
C LEU A 152 8.51 11.33 -0.91
N HIS A 153 9.30 10.30 -1.21
CA HIS A 153 8.81 9.03 -1.74
C HIS A 153 9.51 7.83 -1.12
N SER A 154 8.74 6.76 -0.98
CA SER A 154 9.22 5.43 -0.63
C SER A 154 9.70 4.69 -1.89
N PRO A 155 10.64 3.73 -1.77
CA PRO A 155 11.21 3.02 -2.92
C PRO A 155 10.18 2.42 -3.88
N TRP A 156 9.07 1.89 -3.34
CA TRP A 156 8.03 1.21 -4.11
C TRP A 156 7.11 2.14 -4.89
N GLU A 157 7.26 3.46 -4.74
CA GLU A 157 6.52 4.48 -5.49
C GLU A 157 7.30 4.98 -6.73
N LEU A 158 8.58 4.64 -6.81
CA LEU A 158 9.49 5.09 -7.85
C LEU A 158 9.63 4.05 -8.97
N PHE A 159 9.53 4.51 -10.21
CA PHE A 159 9.70 3.70 -11.41
C PHE A 159 10.84 4.22 -12.28
N ASP A 160 11.51 3.33 -13.02
CA ASP A 160 12.49 3.74 -14.02
C ASP A 160 11.84 4.62 -15.09
N ALA A 161 12.57 5.63 -15.54
CA ALA A 161 12.10 6.59 -16.55
C ALA A 161 11.67 5.90 -17.86
N ASP A 162 12.19 4.70 -18.13
CA ASP A 162 11.91 3.93 -19.34
C ASP A 162 10.84 2.83 -19.12
N THR A 163 10.32 2.65 -17.90
CA THR A 163 9.32 1.62 -17.56
C THR A 163 8.00 1.81 -18.34
N GLN A 164 7.60 0.87 -19.19
CA GLN A 164 6.19 0.83 -19.59
C GLN A 164 5.41 0.21 -18.44
N TRP A 165 4.79 1.06 -17.61
CA TRP A 165 3.94 0.55 -16.54
C TRP A 165 2.58 0.19 -17.12
N GLU A 166 2.23 -1.08 -17.00
CA GLU A 166 0.87 -1.56 -17.21
C GLU A 166 0.18 -1.63 -15.86
N GLN A 167 -1.07 -1.14 -15.78
CA GLN A 167 -1.90 -1.35 -14.60
C GLN A 167 -1.97 -2.85 -14.31
N PRO A 168 -1.75 -3.29 -13.06
CA PRO A 168 -2.00 -4.67 -12.68
C PRO A 168 -3.46 -4.98 -12.98
N HIS A 169 -3.67 -5.80 -14.01
CA HIS A 169 -4.99 -6.25 -14.41
C HIS A 169 -5.03 -7.77 -14.26
N LEU A 170 -6.19 -8.29 -13.87
CA LEU A 170 -6.43 -9.72 -13.98
C LEU A 170 -6.21 -10.10 -15.43
N ASP A 171 -5.42 -11.14 -15.67
CA ASP A 171 -5.26 -11.70 -17.00
C ASP A 171 -6.64 -12.06 -17.56
N ASP A 172 -6.80 -11.94 -18.87
CA ASP A 172 -8.11 -12.07 -19.53
C ASP A 172 -8.79 -13.40 -19.18
N HIS A 173 -8.01 -14.47 -18.98
CA HIS A 173 -8.55 -15.78 -18.61
C HIS A 173 -9.12 -15.79 -17.19
N THR A 174 -8.38 -15.27 -16.21
CA THR A 174 -8.87 -15.13 -14.83
C THR A 174 -10.08 -14.19 -14.75
N ARG A 175 -10.05 -13.06 -15.48
CA ARG A 175 -11.17 -12.13 -15.57
C ARG A 175 -12.42 -12.82 -16.14
N ASN A 176 -12.29 -13.52 -17.25
CA ASN A 176 -13.41 -14.21 -17.91
C ASN A 176 -13.96 -15.34 -17.04
N LYS A 177 -13.11 -16.07 -16.31
CA LYS A 177 -13.57 -17.06 -15.33
C LYS A 177 -14.40 -16.44 -14.22
N LEU A 178 -13.94 -15.33 -13.65
CA LEU A 178 -14.68 -14.61 -12.60
C LEU A 178 -16.01 -14.08 -13.12
N LEU A 179 -16.03 -13.47 -14.31
CA LEU A 179 -17.25 -12.98 -14.94
C LEU A 179 -18.25 -14.13 -15.21
N SER A 180 -17.77 -15.27 -15.70
CA SER A 180 -18.62 -16.46 -15.90
C SER A 180 -19.18 -17.00 -14.58
N ALA A 181 -18.38 -17.03 -13.52
CA ALA A 181 -18.82 -17.47 -12.20
C ALA A 181 -19.89 -16.53 -11.63
N LEU A 182 -19.70 -15.21 -11.75
CA LEU A 182 -20.68 -14.21 -11.33
C LEU A 182 -21.98 -14.31 -12.13
N ALA A 183 -21.91 -14.48 -13.45
CA ALA A 183 -23.09 -14.67 -14.29
C ALA A 183 -23.89 -15.92 -13.91
N LYS A 184 -23.21 -17.04 -13.62
CA LYS A 184 -23.85 -18.27 -13.14
C LYS A 184 -24.52 -18.08 -11.79
N LEU A 185 -23.86 -17.37 -10.87
CA LEU A 185 -24.44 -17.03 -9.56
C LEU A 185 -25.70 -16.17 -9.72
N GLN A 186 -25.66 -15.13 -10.56
CA GLN A 186 -26.82 -14.29 -10.84
C GLN A 186 -27.99 -15.08 -11.45
N GLN A 187 -27.71 -15.96 -12.41
CA GLN A 187 -28.73 -16.82 -13.00
C GLN A 187 -29.37 -17.74 -11.96
N SER A 188 -28.55 -18.38 -11.12
CA SER A 188 -29.06 -19.26 -10.05
C SER A 188 -29.89 -18.51 -8.99
N GLY A 189 -29.52 -17.26 -8.67
CA GLY A 189 -30.29 -16.41 -7.76
C GLY A 189 -31.63 -15.97 -8.35
N ASN A 190 -31.68 -15.67 -9.65
CA ASN A 190 -32.93 -15.29 -10.34
C ASN A 190 -33.89 -16.48 -10.53
N THR A 191 -33.40 -17.71 -10.72
CA THR A 191 -34.27 -18.89 -10.81
C THR A 191 -35.02 -19.15 -9.49
N LEU A 192 -34.45 -18.77 -8.35
CA LEU A 192 -35.07 -18.92 -7.03
C LEU A 192 -36.16 -17.86 -6.73
N GLN A 193 -36.19 -16.72 -7.45
CA GLN A 193 -37.22 -15.69 -7.29
C GLN A 193 -38.45 -15.88 -8.19
N VAL A 194 -38.35 -16.70 -9.25
CA VAL A 194 -39.46 -16.96 -10.19
C VAL A 194 -40.29 -18.19 -9.76
N SER A 195 -39.99 -18.78 -8.60
CA SER A 195 -40.63 -20.00 -8.08
C SER A 195 -41.54 -19.77 -6.86
N VAL A 196 -42.19 -18.61 -6.76
CA VAL A 196 -43.22 -18.31 -5.72
C VAL A 196 -44.57 -18.07 -6.37
#